data_AF-A0A2T3J8M6-F1
#
_entry.id   AF-A0A2T3J8M6-F1
#
_cell.length_a   1.000
_cell.length_b   1.000
_cell.length_c   1.000
_cell.angle_alpha   90.00
_cell.angle_beta   90.00
_cell.angle_gamma   90.00
#
_symmetry.space_group_name_H-M   'P 1'
#
loop_
_entity.id
_entity.type
_entity.pdbx_description
1 polymer ?
#
loop_
_entity_poly.entity_id
_entity_poly.type
_entity_poly.pdbx_seq_one_letter_code
_entity_poly.pdbx_strand_id
1 'polypeptide(L)' 'MKNLERLIVNQQIIYSDSTIALQERQIAERTIDITRDAFNENESYCDAMEAYAQENDNGLRLHKGQDNYFGRNPFK' A
#
# COMPACT_ATOMS: atom_id res chain seq x y z
N MET A 1 -9.69 12.82 -6.95
CA MET A 1 -10.12 12.07 -5.75
C MET A 1 -10.61 10.66 -6.06
N LYS A 2 -11.64 10.43 -6.91
CA LYS A 2 -12.16 9.08 -7.26
C LYS A 2 -11.12 8.03 -7.67
N ASN A 3 -9.98 8.45 -8.24
CA ASN A 3 -8.94 7.55 -8.70
C ASN A 3 -8.11 6.97 -7.54
N LEU A 4 -7.83 7.76 -6.49
CA LEU A 4 -7.06 7.29 -5.32
C LEU A 4 -7.89 6.35 -4.46
N GLU A 5 -9.15 6.70 -4.22
CA GLU A 5 -10.07 5.84 -3.46
C GLU A 5 -10.26 4.48 -4.16
N ARG A 6 -10.46 4.49 -5.48
CA ARG A 6 -10.56 3.26 -6.26
C ARG A 6 -9.26 2.45 -6.24
N LEU A 7 -8.11 3.11 -6.30
CA LEU A 7 -6.80 2.47 -6.17
C LEU A 7 -6.71 1.75 -4.81
N ILE A 8 -6.96 2.45 -3.71
CA ILE A 8 -6.87 1.90 -2.35
C ILE A 8 -7.83 0.71 -2.18
N VAL A 9 -9.07 0.83 -2.66
CA VAL A 9 -10.04 -0.28 -2.61
C VAL A 9 -9.54 -1.50 -3.39
N ASN A 10 -9.02 -1.31 -4.61
CA ASN A 10 -8.48 -2.41 -5.41
C ASN A 10 -7.29 -3.08 -4.72
N GLN A 11 -6.37 -2.29 -4.15
CA GLN A 11 -5.22 -2.84 -3.43
C GLN A 11 -5.65 -3.59 -2.17
N GLN A 12 -6.70 -3.11 -1.47
CA GLN A 12 -7.25 -3.80 -0.31
C GLN A 12 -7.83 -5.17 -0.68
N ILE A 13 -8.47 -5.29 -1.85
CA ILE A 13 -8.95 -6.58 -2.38
C ILE A 13 -7.77 -7.51 -2.64
N ILE A 14 -6.74 -7.04 -3.34
CA ILE A 14 -5.54 -7.84 -3.65
C ILE A 14 -4.84 -8.30 -2.37
N TYR A 15 -4.61 -7.39 -1.43
CA TYR A 15 -4.00 -7.69 -0.13
C TYR A 15 -4.76 -8.78 0.63
N SER A 16 -6.09 -8.73 0.61
CA SER A 16 -6.94 -9.62 1.41
C SER A 16 -7.17 -10.98 0.76
N ASP A 17 -6.84 -11.15 -0.52
CA ASP A 17 -7.03 -12.40 -1.24
C ASP A 17 -5.87 -13.37 -0.97
N SER A 18 -6.14 -14.43 -0.21
CA SER A 18 -5.14 -15.45 0.13
C SER A 18 -4.67 -16.31 -1.05
N THR A 19 -5.36 -16.26 -2.19
CA THR A 19 -5.03 -17.03 -3.40
C THR A 19 -4.00 -16.32 -4.29
N ILE A 20 -3.80 -15.02 -4.08
CA ILE A 20 -2.81 -14.22 -4.82
C ILE A 20 -1.39 -14.48 -4.28
N ALA A 21 -0.40 -14.41 -5.18
CA ALA A 21 1.01 -14.58 -4.82
C ALA A 21 1.44 -13.62 -3.70
N LEU A 22 2.26 -14.12 -2.76
CA LEU A 22 2.72 -13.34 -1.61
C LEU A 22 3.30 -11.98 -2.02
N GLN A 23 4.15 -11.96 -3.05
CA GLN A 23 4.79 -10.74 -3.53
C GLN A 23 3.79 -9.67 -4.00
N GLU A 24 2.74 -10.07 -4.74
CA GLU A 24 1.72 -9.15 -5.22
C GLU A 24 0.91 -8.54 -4.07
N ARG A 25 0.59 -9.35 -3.05
CA ARG A 25 -0.11 -8.85 -1.86
C ARG A 25 0.75 -7.91 -1.03
N GLN A 26 2.06 -8.14 -0.96
CA GLN A 26 3.00 -7.23 -0.29
C GLN A 26 3.12 -5.89 -1.03
N ILE A 27 3.10 -5.91 -2.36
CA ILE A 27 3.06 -4.68 -3.18
C ILE A 27 1.75 -3.92 -2.93
N ALA A 28 0.63 -4.63 -2.83
CA ALA A 28 -0.66 -4.04 -2.52
C ALA A 28 -0.68 -3.40 -1.12
N GLU A 29 -0.18 -4.10 -0.10
CA GLU A 29 -0.01 -3.57 1.26
C GLU A 29 0.84 -2.31 1.26
N ARG A 30 2.00 -2.35 0.60
CA ARG A 30 2.91 -1.21 0.51
C ARG A 30 2.26 0.00 -0.15
N THR A 31 1.48 -0.22 -1.21
CA THR A 31 0.71 0.84 -1.88
C THR A 31 -0.29 1.50 -0.93
N ILE A 32 -0.99 0.70 -0.11
CA ILE A 32 -1.93 1.21 0.88
C ILE A 32 -1.20 2.01 1.96
N ASP A 33 -0.06 1.52 2.45
CA ASP A 33 0.72 2.19 3.49
C ASP A 33 1.29 3.53 2.99
N ILE A 34 1.94 3.58 1.82
CA ILE A 34 2.46 4.84 1.23
C ILE A 34 1.37 5.90 1.12
N THR A 35 0.21 5.51 0.59
CA THR A 35 -0.89 6.45 0.37
C THR A 35 -1.52 6.92 1.68
N ARG A 36 -1.60 6.05 2.70
CA ARG A 36 -2.08 6.40 4.04
C ARG A 36 -1.10 7.30 4.78
N ASP A 37 0.19 7.00 4.73
CA ASP A 37 1.22 7.77 5.43
C ASP A 37 1.29 9.19 4.86
N ALA A 38 1.36 9.32 3.53
CA ALA A 38 1.36 10.62 2.86
C ALA A 38 0.07 11.43 3.11
N PHE A 39 -1.09 10.75 3.22
CA PHE A 39 -2.33 11.41 3.61
C PHE A 39 -2.34 11.84 5.08
N ASN A 40 -1.85 11.02 6.00
CA ASN A 40 -1.79 11.34 7.43
C ASN A 40 -0.83 12.51 7.73
N GLU A 41 0.24 12.65 6.94
CA GLU A 41 1.21 13.74 7.09
C GLU A 41 0.69 15.08 6.55
N ASN A 42 -0.01 15.06 5.41
CA ASN A 42 -0.34 16.29 4.67
C ASN A 42 -1.85 16.60 4.62
N GLU A 43 -2.70 15.70 5.14
CA GLU A 43 -4.17 15.74 5.03
C GLU A 43 -4.66 15.97 3.59
N SER A 44 -3.88 15.52 2.61
CA SER A 44 -4.00 15.89 1.20
C SER A 44 -3.98 14.67 0.30
N TYR A 45 -5.08 14.50 -0.45
CA TYR A 45 -5.20 13.43 -1.43
C TYR A 45 -4.31 13.63 -2.66
N CYS A 46 -3.87 14.86 -2.94
CA CYS A 46 -2.93 15.13 -4.02
C CYS A 46 -1.54 14.60 -3.65
N ASP A 47 -1.10 14.86 -2.42
CA ASP A 47 0.21 14.42 -1.95
C ASP A 47 0.26 12.90 -1.81
N ALA A 48 -0.84 12.27 -1.37
CA ALA A 48 -0.96 10.81 -1.37
C ALA A 48 -0.88 10.18 -2.77
N MET A 49 -1.46 10.82 -3.79
CA MET A 49 -1.33 10.38 -5.18
C MET A 49 0.09 10.55 -5.71
N GLU A 50 0.75 11.65 -5.35
CA GLU A 50 2.12 11.93 -5.77
C GLU A 50 3.12 10.96 -5.14
N ALA A 51 3.01 10.70 -3.84
CA ALA A 51 3.83 9.71 -3.14
C ALA A 51 3.70 8.32 -3.76
N TYR A 52 2.47 7.91 -4.11
CA TYR A 52 2.24 6.67 -4.84
C TYR A 52 2.91 6.69 -6.23
N ALA A 53 2.74 7.77 -7.00
CA ALA A 53 3.32 7.86 -8.34
C ALA A 53 4.86 7.75 -8.30
N GLN A 54 5.51 8.45 -7.36
CA GLN A 54 6.95 8.39 -7.15
C GLN A 54 7.43 6.97 -6.80
N GLU A 55 6.74 6.28 -5.89
CA GLU A 55 7.10 4.90 -5.50
C GLU A 55 6.82 3.88 -6.61
N ASN A 56 5.75 4.10 -7.39
CA ASN A 56 5.42 3.26 -8.55
C ASN A 56 6.47 3.39 -9.66
N ASP A 57 6.93 4.62 -9.94
CA ASP A 57 7.99 4.88 -10.94
C ASP A 57 9.35 4.31 -10.52
N ASN A 58 9.60 4.22 -9.21
CA ASN A 58 10.78 3.55 -8.64
C ASN A 58 10.67 2.01 -8.62
N GLY A 59 9.55 1.46 -9.11
CA GLY A 59 9.30 0.04 -9.27
C GLY A 59 8.73 -0.66 -8.03
N LEU A 60 8.01 0.07 -7.15
CA LEU A 60 7.35 -0.44 -5.93
C LEU A 60 8.23 -1.47 -5.21
N ARG A 61 9.37 -0.99 -4.70
CA ARG A 61 10.38 -1.85 -4.10
C ARG A 61 9.93 -2.28 -2.71
N LEU A 62 9.75 -3.58 -2.54
CA LEU A 62 9.65 -4.18 -1.20
C LEU A 62 10.98 -3.92 -0.47
N HIS A 63 10.93 -3.21 0.67
CA HIS A 63 12.14 -3.02 1.46
C HIS A 63 12.62 -4.37 2.02
N LYS A 64 13.90 -4.69 1.85
CA LYS A 64 14.53 -5.84 2.51
C LYS A 64 14.34 -5.71 4.02
N GLY A 65 13.71 -6.71 4.65
CA GLY A 65 13.51 -6.76 6.10
C GLY A 65 12.12 -6.32 6.59
N GLN A 66 11.18 -5.98 5.70
CA GLN A 66 9.78 -5.95 6.09
C GLN A 66 9.26 -7.39 6.24
N ASP A 67 9.29 -7.89 7.48
CA ASP A 67 8.59 -9.11 7.88
C ASP A 67 7.09 -8.87 7.76
N ASN A 68 6.55 -9.08 6.56
CA ASN A 68 5.11 -8.99 6.32
C ASN A 68 4.46 -10.29 6.79
N TYR A 69 4.30 -10.41 8.11
CA TYR A 69 3.44 -11.40 8.69
C TYR A 69 2.00 -11.05 8.31
N PHE A 70 1.35 -11.92 7.54
CA PHE A 70 -0.07 -11.78 7.20
C PHE A 70 -0.89 -11.70 8.49
N GLY A 71 -1.39 -10.49 8.80
CA GLY A 71 -1.96 -10.16 10.09
C GLY A 71 -0.90 -9.64 11.05
N ARG A 72 -0.77 -8.31 11.16
CA ARG A 72 -0.02 -7.67 12.24
C ARG A 72 -0.43 -8.35 13.57
N ASN A 73 0.56 -8.94 14.23
CA ASN A 73 0.41 -9.77 15.42
C ASN A 73 -0.63 -9.18 16.42
N PRO A 74 -1.68 -9.90 16.85
CA PRO A 74 -2.65 -9.41 17.83
C PRO A 74 -2.09 -9.30 19.27
N PHE A 75 -0.80 -9.53 19.45
CA PHE A 75 -0.12 -9.46 20.74
C PHE A 75 1.01 -8.42 20.69
N LYS A 76 0.66 -7.18 20.98
CA LYS A 76 1.53 -6.22 21.66
C LYS A 76 0.68 -5.39 22.62
#